data_AF-A0A7V3KP37-F1
#
_entry.id   AF-A0A7V3KP37-F1
#
_cell.length_a   1.000
_cell.length_b   1.000
_cell.length_c   1.000
_cell.angle_alpha   90.00
_cell.angle_beta   90.00
_cell.angle_gamma   90.00
#
_symmetry.space_group_name_H-M   'P 1'
#
loop_
_entity.id
_entity.type
_entity.pdbx_description
1 polymer ?
#
loop_
_entity_poly.entity_id
_entity_poly.type
_entity_poly.pdbx_seq_one_letter_code
_entity_poly.pdbx_strand_id
1 'polypeptide(L)'
;MARRVPLITLSFGESDTSKTSSPISNNPGVHQGQMVGFKVTMPNFTNAVTGTLSIIDSDGDTIYTSDSFDNNTTTVVMSLNVPLIEQEAVKVTLSGAPGSDGDVTVRIYYNPDLQIP
;
A
#
# COMPACT_ATOMS: atom_id res chain seq x y z
N MET A 1 -10.40 -14.89 10.69
CA MET A 1 -9.97 -13.69 11.43
C MET A 1 -9.02 -12.91 10.54
N ALA A 2 -9.23 -11.59 10.38
CA ALA A 2 -8.33 -10.75 9.59
C ALA A 2 -6.92 -10.74 10.21
N ARG A 3 -5.89 -10.94 9.38
CA ARG A 3 -4.49 -10.81 9.76
C ARG A 3 -3.97 -9.45 9.31
N ARG A 4 -2.88 -9.02 9.95
CA ARG A 4 -2.20 -7.76 9.62
C ARG A 4 -0.84 -8.10 9.01
N VAL A 5 -0.53 -7.50 7.87
CA VAL A 5 0.83 -7.47 7.34
C VAL A 5 1.69 -6.60 8.29
N PRO A 6 3.00 -6.87 8.42
CA PRO A 6 3.92 -5.92 9.01
C PRO A 6 3.71 -4.50 8.49
N LEU A 7 3.94 -3.49 9.34
CA LEU A 7 3.83 -2.10 8.90
C LEU A 7 4.82 -1.84 7.77
N ILE A 8 4.32 -1.31 6.66
CA ILE A 8 5.13 -0.93 5.51
C ILE A 8 5.52 0.53 5.72
N THR A 9 6.80 0.82 5.64
CA THR A 9 7.32 2.19 5.68
C THR A 9 8.02 2.47 4.36
N LEU A 10 7.58 3.52 3.68
CA LEU A 10 8.15 3.99 2.42
C LEU A 10 8.78 5.36 2.68
N SER A 11 10.10 5.42 2.71
CA SER A 11 10.86 6.66 2.89
C SER A 11 10.99 7.38 1.56
N PHE A 12 10.38 8.56 1.47
CA PHE A 12 10.48 9.46 0.33
C PHE A 12 11.57 10.49 0.62
N GLY A 13 12.46 10.70 -0.35
CA GLY A 13 13.32 11.86 -0.41
C GLY A 13 12.64 13.05 -1.10
N GLU A 14 13.25 14.23 -1.00
CA GLU A 14 12.69 15.51 -1.49
C GLU A 14 12.19 15.49 -2.95
N SER A 15 12.80 14.68 -3.81
CA SER A 15 12.48 14.55 -5.24
C SER A 15 11.68 13.31 -5.61
N ASP A 16 11.45 12.38 -4.67
CA ASP A 16 10.81 11.11 -4.96
C ASP A 16 9.32 11.28 -5.26
N THR A 17 8.85 10.74 -6.37
CA THR A 17 7.42 10.77 -6.73
C THR A 17 6.74 9.42 -6.58
N SER A 18 7.49 8.34 -6.38
CA SER A 18 6.91 7.05 -6.03
C SER A 18 7.88 6.14 -5.28
N LYS A 19 7.33 5.23 -4.49
CA LYS A 19 8.06 4.15 -3.81
C LYS A 19 7.23 2.88 -3.83
N THR A 20 7.90 1.74 -3.96
CA THR A 20 7.29 0.42 -3.91
C THR A 20 7.91 -0.36 -2.76
N SER A 21 7.07 -1.04 -1.98
CA SER A 21 7.53 -1.90 -0.88
C SER A 21 8.17 -3.19 -1.40
N SER A 22 8.84 -3.91 -0.51
CA SER A 22 9.02 -5.35 -0.73
C SER A 22 7.65 -6.06 -0.83
N PRO A 23 7.60 -7.26 -1.42
CA PRO A 23 6.37 -8.05 -1.48
C PRO A 23 5.72 -8.20 -0.09
N ILE A 24 4.42 -7.92 -0.02
CA ILE A 24 3.56 -8.09 1.15
C ILE A 24 3.04 -9.51 1.29
N SER A 25 3.24 -10.32 0.25
CA SER A 25 2.80 -11.70 0.13
C SER A 25 4.00 -12.51 -0.37
N ASN A 26 4.28 -13.68 0.23
CA ASN A 26 5.52 -14.46 -0.03
C ASN A 26 5.27 -15.80 -0.74
N ASN A 27 4.01 -16.18 -1.02
CA ASN A 27 3.72 -17.46 -1.66
C ASN A 27 3.76 -17.33 -3.19
N PRO A 28 4.51 -18.21 -3.88
CA PRO A 28 4.53 -18.28 -5.34
C PRO A 28 3.28 -19.00 -5.87
N GLY A 29 2.16 -18.28 -5.99
CA GLY A 29 0.97 -18.76 -6.72
C GLY A 29 -0.09 -19.53 -5.91
N VAL A 30 -0.11 -19.39 -4.58
CA VAL A 30 -1.23 -19.89 -3.75
C VAL A 30 -1.96 -18.69 -3.16
N HIS A 31 -3.25 -18.55 -3.48
CA HIS A 31 -4.15 -17.50 -2.99
C HIS A 31 -3.94 -17.27 -1.49
N GLN A 32 -3.49 -16.07 -1.11
CA GLN A 32 -3.23 -15.71 0.30
C GLN A 32 -4.45 -15.06 0.95
N GLY A 33 -5.57 -15.06 0.23
CA GLY A 33 -6.81 -14.44 0.62
C GLY A 33 -6.98 -13.06 -0.01
N GLN A 34 -7.73 -12.20 0.67
CA GLN A 34 -8.18 -10.93 0.12
C GLN A 34 -7.82 -9.76 1.02
N MET A 35 -7.26 -8.71 0.44
CA MET A 35 -7.15 -7.42 1.11
C MET A 35 -8.54 -6.82 1.28
N VAL A 36 -8.87 -6.51 2.54
CA VAL A 36 -10.18 -5.96 2.94
C VAL A 36 -10.13 -4.49 3.33
N GLY A 37 -8.92 -3.93 3.39
CA GLY A 37 -8.73 -2.53 3.71
C GLY A 37 -7.28 -2.14 3.89
N PHE A 38 -7.05 -0.85 4.05
CA PHE A 38 -5.76 -0.31 4.40
C PHE A 38 -5.90 0.93 5.29
N LYS A 39 -4.82 1.24 6.01
CA LYS A 39 -4.59 2.53 6.65
C LYS A 39 -3.29 3.09 6.08
N VAL A 40 -3.35 4.30 5.55
CA VAL A 40 -2.17 5.06 5.14
C VAL A 40 -2.05 6.32 6.01
N THR A 41 -0.82 6.65 6.41
CA THR A 41 -0.51 7.90 7.09
C THR A 41 0.57 8.60 6.28
N MET A 42 0.21 9.77 5.76
CA MET A 42 1.09 10.65 5.00
C MET A 42 1.64 11.72 5.95
N PRO A 43 2.96 11.92 6.00
CA PRO A 43 3.56 12.94 6.85
C PRO A 43 3.25 14.33 6.27
N ASN A 44 3.64 15.38 6.99
CA ASN A 44 3.60 16.73 6.45
C ASN A 44 4.84 17.01 5.59
N PHE A 45 4.69 16.93 4.27
CA PHE A 45 5.71 17.36 3.31
C PHE A 45 5.70 18.87 3.10
N THR A 46 6.84 19.45 2.69
CA THR A 46 6.97 20.88 2.38
C THR A 46 6.04 21.31 1.25
N ASN A 47 5.98 20.54 0.16
CA ASN A 47 5.13 20.84 -0.98
C ASN A 47 3.71 20.30 -0.78
N ALA A 48 2.73 20.99 -1.34
CA ALA A 48 1.37 20.47 -1.43
C ALA A 48 1.33 19.32 -2.46
N VAL A 49 1.24 18.09 -1.95
CA VAL A 49 1.14 16.87 -2.74
C VAL A 49 -0.03 16.02 -2.27
N THR A 50 -0.62 15.23 -3.15
CA THR A 50 -1.52 14.14 -2.78
C THR A 50 -0.81 12.81 -3.04
N GLY A 51 -1.23 11.75 -2.36
CA GLY A 51 -0.74 10.40 -2.58
C GLY A 51 -1.84 9.47 -3.09
N THR A 52 -1.47 8.46 -3.86
CA THR A 52 -2.31 7.30 -4.18
C THR A 52 -1.60 6.03 -3.77
N LEU A 53 -2.38 5.02 -3.36
CA LEU A 53 -1.87 3.69 -3.05
C LEU A 53 -2.30 2.74 -4.16
N SER A 54 -1.36 1.96 -4.66
CA SER A 54 -1.60 0.90 -5.62
C SER A 54 -1.10 -0.44 -5.08
N ILE A 55 -1.81 -1.51 -5.41
CA ILE A 55 -1.33 -2.88 -5.24
C ILE A 55 -0.86 -3.36 -6.61
N ILE A 56 0.37 -3.85 -6.65
CA ILE A 56 1.03 -4.31 -7.87
C ILE A 56 1.38 -5.78 -7.69
N ASP A 57 1.10 -6.63 -8.67
CA ASP A 57 1.48 -8.05 -8.64
C ASP A 57 2.97 -8.26 -8.99
N SER A 58 3.39 -9.53 -9.04
CA SER A 58 4.77 -9.90 -9.37
C SER A 58 5.19 -9.59 -10.81
N ASP A 59 4.23 -9.45 -11.73
CA ASP A 59 4.50 -9.13 -13.14
C ASP A 59 4.57 -7.61 -13.37
N GLY A 60 4.18 -6.81 -12.37
CA GLY A 60 4.21 -5.35 -12.40
C GLY A 60 2.87 -4.72 -12.76
N ASP A 61 1.82 -5.51 -12.89
CA ASP A 61 0.48 -5.03 -13.20
C ASP A 61 -0.22 -4.50 -11.95
N THR A 62 -0.95 -3.40 -12.13
CA THR A 62 -1.68 -2.76 -11.03
C THR A 62 -3.07 -3.35 -10.90
N ILE A 63 -3.32 -4.10 -9.82
CA ILE A 63 -4.61 -4.79 -9.58
C ILE A 63 -5.57 -3.95 -8.73
N TYR A 64 -5.07 -2.93 -8.04
CA TYR A 64 -5.88 -1.98 -7.30
C TYR A 64 -5.21 -0.60 -7.26
N THR A 65 -6.01 0.45 -7.30
CA THR A 65 -5.58 1.83 -7.02
C THR A 65 -6.63 2.50 -6.15
N SER A 66 -6.18 3.19 -5.09
CA SER A 66 -7.04 3.94 -4.20
C SER A 66 -7.40 5.31 -4.77
N ASP A 67 -8.41 5.95 -4.19
CA ASP A 67 -8.57 7.40 -4.28
C ASP A 67 -7.35 8.11 -3.71
N SER A 68 -7.18 9.39 -4.09
CA SER A 68 -6.11 10.23 -3.55
C SER A 68 -6.32 10.55 -2.08
N PHE A 69 -5.24 10.57 -1.31
CA PHE A 69 -5.20 11.07 0.05
C PHE A 69 -4.28 12.28 0.15
N ASP A 70 -4.66 13.24 1.00
CA ASP A 70 -3.97 14.52 1.12
C ASP A 70 -2.65 14.43 1.90
N ASN A 71 -1.79 15.44 1.71
CA ASN A 71 -0.63 15.67 2.57
C ASN A 71 -1.05 15.80 4.04
N ASN A 72 -0.19 15.36 4.98
CA ASN A 72 -0.41 15.46 6.42
C ASN A 72 -1.75 14.84 6.90
N THR A 73 -2.16 13.71 6.31
CA THR A 73 -3.41 13.03 6.65
C THR A 73 -3.22 11.57 7.04
N THR A 74 -4.24 11.02 7.68
CA THR A 74 -4.39 9.59 7.86
C THR A 74 -5.71 9.15 7.21
N THR A 75 -5.60 8.27 6.22
CA THR A 75 -6.75 7.72 5.50
C THR A 75 -6.92 6.26 5.85
N VAL A 76 -8.16 5.85 6.14
CA VAL A 76 -8.52 4.46 6.40
C VAL A 76 -9.62 4.06 5.44
N VAL A 77 -9.39 3.02 4.66
CA VAL A 77 -10.36 2.43 3.74
C VAL A 77 -10.58 0.99 4.17
N MET A 78 -11.85 0.60 4.28
CA MET A 78 -12.29 -0.75 4.63
C MET A 78 -13.32 -1.23 3.60
N SER A 79 -13.70 -2.51 3.69
CA SER A 79 -14.67 -3.15 2.79
C SER A 79 -14.17 -3.27 1.34
N LEU A 80 -12.86 -3.47 1.17
CA LEU A 80 -12.27 -3.83 -0.11
C LEU A 80 -12.41 -5.33 -0.37
N ASN A 81 -12.34 -5.71 -1.64
CA ASN A 81 -12.26 -7.09 -2.09
C ASN A 81 -11.19 -7.18 -3.18
N VAL A 82 -9.93 -7.07 -2.77
CA VAL A 82 -8.77 -7.15 -3.67
C VAL A 82 -8.09 -8.49 -3.44
N PRO A 83 -8.13 -9.43 -4.41
CA PRO A 83 -7.44 -10.71 -4.31
C PRO A 83 -5.93 -10.50 -4.17
N LEU A 84 -5.28 -11.29 -3.30
CA LEU A 84 -3.83 -11.35 -3.17
C LEU A 84 -3.37 -12.78 -3.49
N ILE A 85 -2.80 -12.96 -4.68
CA ILE A 85 -2.52 -14.24 -5.34
C ILE A 85 -1.01 -14.39 -5.63
N GLU A 86 -0.32 -13.31 -5.95
CA GLU A 86 0.99 -13.26 -6.60
C GLU A 86 1.90 -12.17 -6.02
N GLN A 87 2.67 -12.52 -4.98
CA GLN A 87 3.74 -11.72 -4.37
C GLN A 87 3.56 -10.18 -4.44
N GLU A 88 2.38 -9.70 -4.09
CA GLU A 88 2.00 -8.32 -4.36
C GLU A 88 2.88 -7.36 -3.59
N ALA A 89 3.07 -6.16 -4.11
CA ALA A 89 3.73 -5.06 -3.42
C ALA A 89 2.79 -3.85 -3.31
N VAL A 90 3.04 -3.03 -2.29
CA VAL A 90 2.37 -1.73 -2.13
C VAL A 90 3.22 -0.67 -2.79
N LYS A 91 2.64 0.05 -3.75
CA LYS A 91 3.23 1.27 -4.29
C LYS A 91 2.48 2.49 -3.77
N VAL A 92 3.22 3.50 -3.34
CA VAL A 92 2.66 4.84 -3.13
C VAL A 92 3.22 5.76 -4.21
N THR A 93 2.34 6.52 -4.85
CA THR A 93 2.70 7.55 -5.83
C THR A 93 2.23 8.90 -5.34
N LEU A 94 3.11 9.90 -5.37
CA LEU A 94 2.79 11.28 -5.05
C LEU A 94 2.47 12.06 -6.34
N SER A 95 1.57 13.03 -6.25
CA SER A 95 1.20 13.90 -7.37
C SER A 95 2.34 14.81 -7.85
N GLY A 96 3.41 14.92 -7.07
CA GLY A 96 4.60 15.71 -7.35
C GLY A 96 5.70 15.44 -6.33
N ALA A 97 6.83 16.12 -6.48
CA ALA A 97 7.95 16.02 -5.55
C ALA A 97 7.57 16.60 -4.16
N PRO A 98 7.83 15.89 -3.05
CA PRO A 98 7.41 16.31 -1.72
C PRO A 98 8.18 17.54 -1.19
N GLY A 99 9.39 17.82 -1.69
CA GLY A 99 10.19 18.97 -1.27
C GLY A 99 10.75 18.87 0.16
N SER A 100 10.62 17.70 0.78
CA SER A 100 11.29 17.31 2.02
C SER A 100 11.29 15.80 2.13
N ASP A 101 12.21 15.26 2.92
CA ASP A 101 12.19 13.85 3.27
C ASP A 101 11.00 13.52 4.19
N GLY A 102 10.46 12.31 4.10
CA GLY A 102 9.38 11.86 4.98
C GLY A 102 8.95 10.42 4.74
N ASP A 103 8.45 9.79 5.80
CA ASP A 103 8.00 8.41 5.78
C ASP A 103 6.49 8.33 5.59
N VAL A 104 6.06 7.73 4.48
CA VAL A 104 4.67 7.29 4.31
C VAL A 104 4.54 5.90 4.90
N THR A 105 3.60 5.71 5.84
CA THR A 105 3.36 4.40 6.44
C THR A 105 2.06 3.80 5.97
N VAL A 106 2.07 2.50 5.66
CA VAL A 106 0.92 1.75 5.16
C VAL A 106 0.73 0.49 6.00
N ARG A 107 -0.51 0.25 6.42
CA ARG A 107 -0.93 -0.99 7.06
C ARG A 107 -2.05 -1.63 6.23
N ILE A 108 -1.80 -2.85 5.76
CA ILE A 108 -2.78 -3.64 5.03
C ILE A 108 -3.55 -4.55 5.99
N TYR A 109 -4.87 -4.58 5.82
CA TYR A 109 -5.77 -5.53 6.47
C TYR A 109 -6.19 -6.56 5.44
N TYR A 110 -5.97 -7.84 5.72
CA TYR A 110 -6.34 -8.93 4.82
C TYR A 110 -7.00 -10.07 5.57
N ASN A 111 -7.91 -10.75 4.89
CA ASN A 111 -8.46 -12.02 5.34
C ASN A 111 -7.62 -13.12 4.69
N PRO A 112 -6.84 -13.91 5.46
CA PRO A 112 -6.17 -15.06 4.90
C PRO A 112 -7.21 -16.07 4.41
N ASP A 113 -6.87 -16.81 3.37
CA ASP A 113 -7.65 -17.98 2.99
C ASP A 113 -7.79 -18.95 4.18
N LEU A 114 -8.97 -19.55 4.30
CA LEU A 114 -9.17 -20.68 5.18
C LEU A 114 -8.33 -21.82 4.62
N GLN A 115 -7.22 -22.15 5.29
CA GLN A 115 -6.54 -23.41 5.05
C GLN A 115 -7.53 -24.51 5.43
N ILE A 116 -8.14 -25.13 4.42
CA ILE A 116 -8.92 -26.36 4.61
C ILE A 116 -7.89 -27.45 4.92
N PRO A 117 -7.93 -28.08 6.11
CA PRO A 117 -6.99 -29.15 6.47
C PRO A 117 -7.15 -30.38 5.60
#